data_AF-A0A8T6EHZ1-F1
#
_entry.id   AF-A0A8T6EHZ1-F1
#
_cell.length_a   1.000
_cell.length_b   1.000
_cell.length_c   1.000
_cell.angle_alpha   90.00
_cell.angle_beta   90.00
_cell.angle_gamma   90.00
#
_symmetry.space_group_name_H-M   'P 1'
#
loop_
_entity.id
_entity.type
_entity.pdbx_description
1 polymer ?
#
loop_
_entity_poly.entity_id
_entity_poly.type
_entity_poly.pdbx_seq_one_letter_code
_entity_poly.pdbx_strand_id
1 'polypeptide(L)'
;MKPTEPALPMGEALRITKTIFDAFVTVSDESATAVLPGDLVQHMREQNDPMGIWKIIGELNTLHELGLIRFDEESATWHLVATSWDPTWSQEGL
;
A
#
# COMPACT_ATOMS: atom_id res chain seq x y z
N MET A 1 9.85 -26.56 -17.84
CA MET A 1 9.10 -26.20 -16.61
C MET A 1 9.81 -25.04 -15.98
N LYS A 2 9.20 -23.86 -15.91
CA LYS A 2 9.71 -22.80 -15.05
C LYS A 2 9.47 -23.22 -13.60
N PRO A 3 10.40 -23.04 -12.66
CA PRO A 3 10.11 -23.26 -11.26
C PRO A 3 8.99 -22.30 -10.88
N THR A 4 7.87 -22.85 -10.40
CA THR A 4 6.88 -22.05 -9.68
C THR A 4 7.55 -21.71 -8.35
N GLU A 5 8.11 -20.51 -8.24
CA GLU A 5 8.61 -20.01 -6.96
C GLU A 5 7.49 -20.10 -5.91
N PRO A 6 7.78 -20.65 -4.72
CA PRO A 6 6.80 -20.66 -3.65
C PRO A 6 6.57 -19.22 -3.21
N ALA A 7 5.34 -18.72 -3.39
CA ALA A 7 4.89 -17.50 -2.74
C ALA A 7 5.13 -17.69 -1.23
N LEU A 8 6.14 -17.00 -0.69
CA LEU A 8 6.46 -17.06 0.74
C LEU A 8 5.18 -16.76 1.53
N PRO A 9 4.89 -17.48 2.63
CA PRO A 9 3.77 -17.12 3.49
C PRO A 9 3.99 -15.69 3.99
N MET A 10 3.27 -14.73 3.42
CA MET A 10 3.40 -13.32 3.79
C MET A 10 3.20 -13.23 5.30
N GLY A 11 4.22 -12.76 6.03
CA GLY A 11 4.12 -12.51 7.46
C GLY A 11 2.96 -11.55 7.74
N GLU A 12 2.41 -11.56 8.95
CA GLU A 12 1.26 -10.73 9.32
C GLU A 12 1.46 -9.24 8.96
N ALA A 13 2.66 -8.70 9.19
CA ALA A 13 3.02 -7.34 8.79
C ALA A 13 2.87 -7.11 7.28
N LEU A 14 3.38 -8.04 6.45
CA LEU A 14 3.32 -7.92 4.99
C LEU A 14 1.88 -8.07 4.47
N ARG A 15 1.03 -8.84 5.15
CA ARG A 15 -0.40 -8.91 4.81
C ARG A 15 -1.08 -7.58 5.08
N ILE A 16 -0.80 -6.94 6.21
CA ILE A 16 -1.38 -5.63 6.54
C ILE A 16 -0.94 -4.59 5.51
N THR A 17 0.35 -4.52 5.20
CA THR A 17 0.87 -3.61 4.16
C THR A 17 0.18 -3.84 2.82
N LYS A 18 -0.01 -5.10 2.43
CA LYS A 18 -0.74 -5.46 1.20
C LYS A 18 -2.20 -5.03 1.24
N THR A 19 -2.91 -5.25 2.36
CA THR A 19 -4.29 -4.78 2.54
C THR A 19 -4.39 -3.27 2.37
N ILE A 20 -3.45 -2.50 2.94
CA ILE A 20 -3.41 -1.05 2.78
C ILE A 20 -3.10 -0.65 1.33
N PHE A 21 -2.23 -1.37 0.63
CA PHE A 21 -2.01 -1.13 -0.80
C PHE A 21 -3.28 -1.35 -1.63
N ASP A 22 -4.00 -2.45 -1.42
CA ASP A 22 -5.23 -2.74 -2.15
C ASP A 22 -6.32 -1.68 -1.88
N ALA A 23 -6.45 -1.23 -0.63
CA ALA A 23 -7.32 -0.12 -0.26
C ALA A 23 -6.89 1.20 -0.93
N PHE A 24 -5.58 1.47 -0.98
CA PHE A 24 -5.03 2.64 -1.65
C PHE A 24 -5.38 2.68 -3.13
N VAL A 25 -5.16 1.58 -3.85
CA VAL A 25 -5.51 1.47 -5.27
C VAL A 25 -6.99 1.78 -5.48
N THR A 26 -7.85 1.15 -4.69
CA THR A 26 -9.30 1.34 -4.76
C THR A 26 -9.69 2.82 -4.54
N VAL A 27 -9.21 3.44 -3.46
CA VAL A 27 -9.51 4.85 -3.15
C VAL A 27 -8.94 5.80 -4.21
N SER A 28 -7.76 5.50 -4.74
CA SER A 28 -7.11 6.32 -5.78
C SER A 28 -7.85 6.31 -7.12
N ASP A 29 -8.49 5.19 -7.47
CA ASP A 29 -9.32 5.06 -8.66
C ASP A 29 -10.65 5.84 -8.50
N GLU A 30 -11.18 5.91 -7.28
CA GLU A 30 -12.42 6.64 -6.97
C GLU A 30 -12.23 8.16 -6.85
N SER A 31 -11.11 8.61 -6.26
CA SER A 31 -10.92 10.02 -5.81
C SER A 31 -9.99 10.87 -6.67
N ALA A 32 -9.63 10.39 -7.88
CA ALA A 32 -8.66 11.01 -8.77
C ALA A 32 -7.24 11.06 -8.17
N THR A 33 -6.53 9.92 -8.18
CA THR A 33 -5.07 9.74 -7.98
C THR A 33 -4.41 10.22 -6.68
N ALA A 34 -4.96 11.20 -5.97
CA ALA A 34 -4.46 11.71 -4.71
C ALA A 34 -5.24 11.09 -3.55
N VAL A 35 -4.53 10.58 -2.56
CA VAL A 35 -5.11 9.89 -1.41
C VAL A 35 -4.62 10.54 -0.13
N LEU A 36 -5.54 10.86 0.78
CA LEU A 36 -5.22 11.26 2.15
C LEU A 36 -5.29 10.05 3.09
N PRO A 37 -4.53 10.03 4.19
CA PRO A 37 -4.65 8.98 5.20
C PRO A 37 -6.09 8.85 5.75
N GLY A 38 -6.84 9.95 5.79
CA GLY A 38 -8.24 9.96 6.22
C GLY A 38 -9.17 9.20 5.28
N ASP A 39 -8.90 9.19 3.98
CA ASP A 39 -9.72 8.48 2.99
C ASP A 39 -9.58 6.96 3.20
N LEU A 40 -8.36 6.50 3.50
CA LEU A 40 -8.10 5.10 3.85
C LEU A 40 -8.76 4.72 5.18
N VAL A 41 -8.72 5.59 6.19
CA VAL A 41 -9.46 5.35 7.46
C VAL A 41 -10.95 5.14 7.18
N GLN A 42 -11.54 5.99 6.33
CA GLN A 42 -12.95 5.91 5.98
C GLN A 42 -13.26 4.63 5.21
N HIS A 43 -12.47 4.32 4.18
CA HIS A 43 -12.62 3.09 3.39
C HIS A 43 -12.52 1.83 4.27
N MET A 44 -11.52 1.75 5.14
CA MET A 44 -11.33 0.59 6.04
C MET A 44 -12.50 0.42 7.03
N ARG A 45 -13.11 1.52 7.49
CA ARG A 45 -14.34 1.47 8.32
C ARG A 45 -15.53 0.93 7.56
N GLU A 46 -15.70 1.33 6.30
CA GLU A 46 -16.79 0.85 5.44
C GLU A 46 -16.68 -0.65 5.16
N GLN A 47 -15.46 -1.19 5.15
CA GLN A 47 -15.19 -2.64 5.05
C GLN A 47 -15.33 -3.40 6.39
N ASN A 48 -15.77 -2.75 7.48
CA ASN A 48 -15.81 -3.30 8.83
C ASN A 48 -14.44 -3.77 9.38
N ASP A 49 -13.34 -3.21 8.89
CA ASP A 49 -11.97 -3.47 9.36
C ASP A 49 -11.27 -2.16 9.78
N PRO A 50 -11.76 -1.47 10.81
CA PRO A 50 -11.28 -0.13 11.15
C PRO A 50 -9.81 -0.16 11.60
N MET A 51 -8.99 0.64 10.93
CA MET A 51 -7.58 0.82 11.28
C MET A 51 -7.30 2.23 11.81
N GLY A 52 -6.42 2.33 12.81
CA GLY A 52 -6.01 3.62 13.37
C GLY A 52 -5.17 4.44 12.39
N ILE A 53 -5.36 5.77 12.39
CA ILE A 53 -4.67 6.67 11.45
C ILE A 53 -3.14 6.55 11.50
N TRP A 54 -2.55 6.36 12.69
CA TRP A 54 -1.09 6.18 12.85
C TRP A 54 -0.58 4.87 12.27
N LYS A 55 -1.40 3.81 12.32
CA LYS A 55 -1.08 2.51 11.72
C LYS A 55 -1.08 2.66 10.20
N ILE A 56 -2.09 3.32 9.63
CA ILE A 56 -2.17 3.62 8.19
C ILE A 56 -0.97 4.46 7.73
N ILE A 57 -0.61 5.52 8.46
CA ILE A 57 0.58 6.34 8.15
C ILE A 57 1.86 5.49 8.14
N GLY A 58 2.00 4.58 9.11
CA GLY A 58 3.12 3.64 9.15
C GLY A 58 3.18 2.75 7.89
N GLU A 59 2.05 2.18 7.48
CA GLU A 59 2.00 1.36 6.26
C GLU A 59 2.22 2.18 4.99
N LEU A 60 1.76 3.44 4.91
CA LEU A 60 2.03 4.34 3.79
C LEU A 60 3.53 4.63 3.65
N ASN A 61 4.23 4.84 4.77
CA ASN A 61 5.69 4.98 4.74
C ASN A 61 6.36 3.70 4.24
N THR A 62 5.92 2.52 4.68
CA THR A 62 6.42 1.25 4.14
C THR A 62 6.18 1.13 2.64
N LEU A 63 4.98 1.47 2.16
CA LEU A 63 4.65 1.44 0.73
C LEU A 63 5.48 2.44 -0.09
N HIS A 64 5.83 3.58 0.51
CA HIS A 64 6.71 4.57 -0.08
C HIS A 64 8.15 4.09 -0.20
N GLU A 65 8.69 3.48 0.86
CA GLU A 65 10.01 2.84 0.86
C GLU A 65 10.10 1.70 -0.16
N LEU A 66 8.99 0.99 -0.39
CA LEU A 66 8.85 -0.02 -1.43
C LEU A 66 8.66 0.56 -2.84
N GLY A 67 8.55 1.89 -2.99
CA GLY A 67 8.37 2.57 -4.28
C GLY A 67 6.99 2.38 -4.93
N LEU A 68 6.00 1.88 -4.18
CA LEU A 68 4.65 1.61 -4.69
C LEU A 68 3.78 2.87 -4.74
N ILE A 69 4.03 3.80 -3.82
CA ILE A 69 3.39 5.11 -3.75
C ILE A 69 4.45 6.18 -3.51
N ARG A 70 4.09 7.45 -3.72
CA ARG A 70 4.93 8.61 -3.42
C ARG A 70 4.17 9.64 -2.60
N PHE A 71 4.87 10.33 -1.73
CA PHE A 71 4.33 11.50 -1.01
C PHE A 71 4.63 12.78 -1.79
N ASP A 72 3.63 13.61 -1.99
CA ASP A 72 3.78 14.98 -2.48
C ASP A 72 3.79 15.93 -1.29
N GLU A 73 4.93 16.58 -1.05
CA GLU A 73 5.12 17.50 0.08
C GLU A 73 4.35 18.82 -0.08
N GLU A 74 4.06 19.25 -1.30
CA GLU A 74 3.39 20.53 -1.55
C GLU A 74 1.90 20.43 -1.18
N SER A 75 1.25 19.34 -1.60
CA SER A 75 -0.16 19.08 -1.33
C SER A 75 -0.41 18.24 -0.07
N ALA A 76 0.64 17.66 0.52
CA ALA A 76 0.56 16.68 1.60
C ALA A 76 -0.33 15.46 1.26
N THR A 77 -0.31 15.03 -0.01
CA THR A 77 -1.10 13.89 -0.52
C THR A 77 -0.22 12.74 -0.97
N TRP A 78 -0.77 11.54 -0.93
CA TRP A 78 -0.13 10.34 -1.45
C TRP A 78 -0.61 10.04 -2.85
N HIS A 79 0.27 9.53 -3.70
CA HIS A 79 -0.02 9.20 -5.09
C HIS A 79 0.46 7.79 -5.44
N LEU A 80 -0.34 7.09 -6.23
CA LEU A 80 0.02 5.78 -6.76
C LEU A 80 1.20 5.91 -7.74
N VAL A 81 2.18 5.03 -7.61
CA VAL A 81 3.33 4.93 -8.55
C VAL A 81 3.28 3.61 -9.31
N ALA A 82 3.00 2.50 -8.61
CA ALA A 82 2.88 1.18 -9.20
C ALA A 82 1.42 0.71 -9.21
N THR A 83 0.96 0.14 -10.33
CA THR A 83 -0.40 -0.38 -10.48
C THR A 83 -0.58 -1.81 -9.97
N SER A 84 0.49 -2.46 -9.50
CA SER A 84 0.45 -3.83 -9.00
C SER A 84 1.43 -4.06 -7.86
N TRP A 85 1.00 -4.85 -6.87
CA TRP A 85 1.86 -5.39 -5.83
C TRP A 85 2.77 -6.47 -6.43
N ASP A 86 4.04 -6.15 -6.61
CA ASP A 86 5.08 -7.13 -6.94
C ASP A 86 6.08 -7.19 -5.77
N PRO A 87 6.10 -8.27 -4.97
CA PRO A 87 7.02 -8.39 -3.85
C PRO A 87 8.46 -8.77 -4.29
N THR A 88 8.74 -8.91 -5.60
CA THR A 88 10.05 -9.38 -6.10
C THR A 88 11.16 -8.32 -6.08
N TRP A 89 10.90 -7.10 -5.59
CA TRP A 89 11.88 -6.00 -5.44
C TRP A 89 13.03 -6.27 -4.42
N SER A 90 13.36 -7.52 -4.11
CA SER A 90 14.40 -7.89 -3.12
C SER A 90 15.37 -8.97 -3.60
N GLN A 91 15.67 -9.07 -4.90
CA GLN A 91 16.70 -10.02 -5.39
C GLN A 91 17.87 -9.40 -6.17
N GLU A 92 17.91 -8.09 -6.42
CA GLU A 92 19.12 -7.46 -7.00
C GLU A 92 19.57 -6.28 -6.14
N GLY A 93 20.56 -6.52 -5.27
CA GLY A 93 21.13 -5.44 -4.45
C GLY A 93 22.08 -5.87 -3.33
N LEU A 94 23.06 -6.73 -3.62
CA LEU A 94 24.48 -6.66 -3.17
C LEU A 94 25.26 -7.92 -3.57
#